data_AF-A0A3S9HEI6-F1
#
_entry.id   AF-A0A3S9HEI6-F1
#
_cell.length_a   1.000
_cell.length_b   1.000
_cell.length_c   1.000
_cell.angle_alpha   90.00
_cell.angle_beta   90.00
_cell.angle_gamma   90.00
#
_symmetry.space_group_name_H-M   'P 1'
#
loop_
_entity.id
_entity.type
_entity.pdbx_description
1 polymer ?
#
loop_
_entity_poly.entity_id
_entity_poly.type
_entity_poly.pdbx_seq_one_letter_code
_entity_poly.pdbx_strand_id
1 'polypeptide(L)'
;MAALFSVYLFVMTPVFNTTIRSSEVEADAFGINTSQQADGMAEAHLKLTEYRKANPSDIEEFFFYDHPAPKKRIYMAMRWKAEHWQAP
;
A
#
# COMPACT_ATOMS: atom_id res chain seq x y z
N MET A 1 24.45 -9.41 -23.69
CA MET A 1 23.48 -8.29 -23.73
C MET A 1 22.20 -8.58 -22.95
N ALA A 2 21.46 -9.67 -23.25
CA ALA A 2 20.23 -10.00 -22.53
C ALA A 2 20.38 -10.05 -20.99
N ALA A 3 21.41 -10.76 -20.47
CA ALA A 3 21.64 -10.85 -19.03
C ALA A 3 21.89 -9.48 -18.36
N LEU A 4 22.66 -8.58 -19.00
CA LEU A 4 22.92 -7.23 -18.47
C LEU A 4 21.64 -6.39 -18.43
N PHE A 5 20.82 -6.50 -19.46
CA PHE A 5 19.53 -5.82 -19.51
C PHE A 5 18.56 -6.35 -18.44
N SER A 6 18.50 -7.66 -18.24
CA SER A 6 17.69 -8.27 -17.16
C SER A 6 18.13 -7.81 -15.77
N VAL A 7 19.44 -7.75 -15.51
CA VAL A 7 19.97 -7.25 -14.23
C VAL A 7 19.61 -5.77 -14.04
N TYR A 8 19.76 -4.95 -15.09
CA TYR A 8 19.36 -3.55 -15.05
C TYR A 8 17.88 -3.39 -14.69
N LEU A 9 16.98 -4.11 -15.37
CA LEU A 9 15.56 -4.06 -15.08
C LEU A 9 15.24 -4.50 -13.66
N PHE A 10 15.88 -5.57 -13.17
CA PHE A 10 15.71 -6.04 -11.80
C PHE A 10 16.14 -5.00 -10.76
N VAL A 11 17.27 -4.32 -10.97
CA VAL A 11 17.73 -3.26 -10.06
C VAL A 11 16.84 -2.01 -10.12
N MET A 12 16.16 -1.78 -11.25
CA MET A 12 15.22 -0.67 -11.40
C MET A 12 13.85 -0.94 -10.78
N THR A 13 13.48 -2.19 -10.46
CA THR A 13 12.15 -2.48 -9.89
C THR A 13 11.83 -1.69 -8.62
N PRO A 14 12.74 -1.48 -7.64
CA PRO A 14 12.41 -0.71 -6.44
C PRO A 14 12.13 0.76 -6.75
N VAL A 15 12.70 1.33 -7.81
CA VAL A 15 12.43 2.70 -8.25
C VAL A 15 10.98 2.81 -8.72
N PHE A 16 10.56 1.91 -9.62
CA PHE A 16 9.18 1.89 -10.12
C PHE A 16 8.19 1.59 -9.00
N ASN A 17 8.47 0.57 -8.17
CA ASN A 17 7.63 0.21 -7.04
C ASN A 17 7.48 1.35 -6.03
N THR A 18 8.55 2.09 -5.76
CA THR A 18 8.50 3.24 -4.83
C THR A 18 7.64 4.36 -5.38
N THR A 19 7.79 4.70 -6.67
CA THR A 19 6.95 5.72 -7.33
C THR A 19 5.46 5.35 -7.27
N ILE A 20 5.12 4.10 -7.59
CA ILE A 20 3.74 3.60 -7.54
C ILE A 20 3.22 3.63 -6.09
N ARG A 21 3.99 3.11 -5.14
CA ARG A 21 3.62 3.07 -3.73
C ARG A 21 3.36 4.47 -3.16
N SER A 22 4.15 5.47 -3.54
CA SER A 22 3.90 6.86 -3.17
C SER A 22 2.56 7.35 -3.70
N SER A 23 2.27 7.11 -4.98
CA SER A 23 0.97 7.50 -5.57
C SER A 23 -0.22 6.77 -4.95
N GLU A 24 -0.07 5.50 -4.57
CA GLU A 24 -1.12 4.73 -3.88
C GLU A 24 -1.41 5.28 -2.48
N VAL A 25 -0.38 5.70 -1.72
CA VAL A 25 -0.58 6.33 -0.41
C VAL A 25 -1.33 7.66 -0.55
N GLU A 26 -1.00 8.46 -1.55
CA GLU A 26 -1.70 9.71 -1.85
C GLU A 26 -3.16 9.45 -2.28
N ALA A 27 -3.38 8.45 -3.14
CA ALA A 27 -4.71 8.04 -3.57
C ALA A 27 -5.57 7.54 -2.40
N ASP A 28 -4.99 6.75 -1.50
CA ASP A 28 -5.68 6.28 -0.30
C ASP A 28 -6.07 7.43 0.63
N ALA A 29 -5.14 8.36 0.87
CA ALA A 29 -5.40 9.54 1.69
C ALA A 29 -6.50 10.42 1.07
N PHE A 30 -6.46 10.65 -0.24
CA PHE A 30 -7.52 11.34 -0.96
C PHE A 30 -8.88 10.62 -0.83
N GLY A 31 -8.89 9.30 -1.03
CA GLY A 31 -10.11 8.49 -0.96
C GLY A 31 -10.78 8.51 0.41
N ILE A 32 -10.01 8.35 1.49
CA ILE A 32 -10.56 8.44 2.86
C ILE A 32 -10.97 9.88 3.18
N ASN A 33 -10.16 10.89 2.87
CA ASN A 33 -10.52 12.29 3.16
C ASN A 33 -11.82 12.70 2.46
N THR A 34 -12.06 12.21 1.23
CA THR A 34 -13.26 12.53 0.46
C THR A 34 -14.49 11.76 0.95
N SER A 35 -14.33 10.46 1.22
CA SER A 35 -15.47 9.59 1.55
C SER A 35 -15.80 9.56 3.04
N GLN A 36 -14.83 9.85 3.90
CA GLN A 36 -14.85 9.60 5.35
C GLN A 36 -15.13 8.13 5.71
N GLN A 37 -14.86 7.19 4.78
CA GLN A 37 -15.13 5.75 4.95
C GLN A 37 -13.85 4.97 5.32
N ALA A 38 -13.27 5.27 6.48
CA ALA A 38 -12.08 4.55 6.94
C ALA A 38 -12.33 3.05 7.17
N ASP A 39 -13.48 2.68 7.75
CA ASP A 39 -13.84 1.27 7.95
C ASP A 39 -14.06 0.55 6.62
N GLY A 40 -14.66 1.24 5.63
CA GLY A 40 -14.84 0.70 4.28
C GLY A 40 -13.51 0.41 3.57
N MET A 41 -12.54 1.34 3.66
CA MET A 41 -11.19 1.08 3.12
C MET A 41 -10.50 -0.08 3.84
N ALA A 42 -10.59 -0.13 5.17
CA ALA A 42 -9.99 -1.21 5.95
C ALA A 42 -10.60 -2.57 5.61
N GLU A 43 -11.93 -2.66 5.50
CA GLU A 43 -12.63 -3.89 5.12
C GLU A 43 -12.24 -4.32 3.69
N ALA A 44 -12.19 -3.40 2.74
CA ALA A 44 -11.77 -3.68 1.38
C ALA A 44 -10.35 -4.26 1.33
N HIS A 45 -9.40 -3.69 2.08
CA HIS A 45 -8.04 -4.23 2.16
C HIS A 45 -7.92 -5.53 2.93
N LEU A 46 -8.76 -5.74 3.95
CA LEU A 46 -8.81 -6.98 4.72
C LEU A 46 -9.26 -8.16 3.85
N LYS A 47 -10.29 -8.00 3.02
CA LYS A 47 -10.74 -9.04 2.08
C LYS A 47 -9.64 -9.51 1.14
N LEU A 48 -8.79 -8.59 0.71
CA LEU A 48 -7.69 -8.94 -0.18
C LEU A 48 -6.63 -9.81 0.53
N THR A 49 -6.55 -9.79 1.86
CA THR A 49 -5.63 -10.67 2.62
C THR A 49 -5.95 -12.15 2.49
N GLU A 50 -7.13 -12.52 1.99
CA GLU A 50 -7.50 -13.92 1.71
C GLU A 50 -6.57 -14.59 0.70
N TYR A 51 -5.99 -13.82 -0.23
CA TYR A 51 -5.17 -14.36 -1.31
C TYR A 51 -3.82 -13.63 -1.51
N ARG A 52 -3.51 -12.60 -0.72
CA ARG A 52 -2.19 -11.92 -0.72
C ARG A 52 -1.65 -11.72 0.69
N LYS A 53 -0.32 -11.81 0.83
CA LYS A 53 0.37 -11.65 2.12
C LYS A 53 0.05 -10.28 2.73
N ALA A 54 -0.59 -10.29 3.89
CA ALA A 54 -1.06 -9.07 4.55
C ALA A 54 0.08 -8.20 5.12
N ASN A 55 1.14 -8.85 5.60
CA ASN A 55 2.26 -8.22 6.32
C ASN A 55 3.60 -8.81 5.83
N PRO A 56 4.06 -8.46 4.61
CA PRO A 56 5.43 -8.72 4.19
C PRO A 56 6.42 -7.96 5.08
N SER A 57 7.68 -8.41 5.07
CA SER A 57 8.78 -7.63 5.61
C SER A 57 9.06 -6.41 4.72
N ASP A 58 9.71 -5.38 5.27
CA ASP A 58 10.01 -4.17 4.50
C ASP A 58 10.93 -4.43 3.29
N ILE A 59 11.82 -5.43 3.37
CA ILE A 59 12.65 -5.85 2.22
C ILE A 59 11.80 -6.51 1.13
N GLU A 60 10.86 -7.38 1.50
CA GLU A 60 9.96 -7.99 0.53
C GLU A 60 9.12 -6.92 -0.17
N GLU A 61 8.57 -5.97 0.60
CA GLU A 61 7.77 -4.87 0.06
C GLU A 61 8.59 -3.92 -0.81
N PHE A 62 9.84 -3.65 -0.45
CA PHE A 62 10.73 -2.79 -1.22
C PHE A 62 11.00 -3.34 -2.62
N PHE A 63 11.30 -4.65 -2.72
CA PHE A 63 11.67 -5.27 -4.00
C PHE A 63 10.48 -5.77 -4.82
N PHE A 64 9.44 -6.31 -4.19
CA PHE A 64 8.43 -7.11 -4.88
C PHE A 64 7.03 -6.51 -4.90
N TYR A 65 6.80 -5.42 -4.17
CA TYR A 65 5.47 -4.82 -4.05
C TYR A 65 5.47 -3.43 -4.64
N ASP A 66 4.71 -3.26 -5.70
CA ASP A 66 4.39 -1.97 -6.29
C ASP A 66 3.35 -1.19 -5.46
N HIS A 67 2.44 -1.89 -4.79
CA HIS A 67 1.44 -1.31 -3.88
C HIS A 67 1.85 -1.48 -2.40
N PRO A 68 1.41 -0.59 -1.49
CA PRO A 68 1.65 -0.80 -0.07
C PRO A 68 0.98 -2.08 0.44
N ALA A 69 1.62 -2.73 1.41
CA ALA A 69 1.06 -3.92 2.05
C ALA A 69 -0.35 -3.67 2.63
N PRO A 70 -1.27 -4.64 2.58
CA PRO A 70 -2.62 -4.49 3.13
C PRO A 70 -2.62 -3.99 4.57
N LYS A 71 -1.74 -4.52 5.43
CA LYS A 71 -1.58 -4.05 6.81
C LYS A 71 -1.26 -2.55 6.88
N LYS A 72 -0.38 -2.02 6.02
CA LYS A 72 -0.01 -0.59 6.04
C LYS A 72 -1.19 0.29 5.63
N ARG A 73 -1.98 -0.14 4.64
CA ARG A 73 -3.18 0.58 4.20
C ARG A 73 -4.31 0.54 5.25
N ILE A 74 -4.55 -0.63 5.85
CA ILE A 74 -5.49 -0.77 6.98
C ILE A 74 -5.06 0.09 8.17
N TYR A 75 -3.78 0.06 8.52
CA TYR A 75 -3.24 0.88 9.61
C TYR A 75 -3.43 2.37 9.34
N MET A 76 -3.16 2.83 8.12
CA MET A 76 -3.40 4.23 7.72
C MET A 76 -4.88 4.59 7.88
N ALA A 77 -5.80 3.73 7.42
CA ALA A 77 -7.24 3.97 7.57
C ALA A 77 -7.68 4.05 9.04
N MET A 78 -7.21 3.13 9.89
CA MET A 78 -7.54 3.13 11.32
C MET A 78 -6.92 4.31 12.06
N ARG A 79 -5.73 4.74 11.66
CA ARG A 79 -5.12 5.95 12.20
C ARG A 79 -5.91 7.19 11.81
N TRP A 80 -6.28 7.33 10.54
CA TRP A 80 -7.15 8.42 10.08
C TRP A 80 -8.45 8.45 10.89
N LYS A 81 -9.08 7.28 11.08
CA LYS A 81 -10.29 7.15 11.90
C LYS A 81 -10.04 7.66 13.30
N ALA A 82 -8.99 7.23 13.98
CA ALA A 82 -8.68 7.68 15.34
C ALA A 82 -8.46 9.20 15.43
N GLU A 83 -7.90 9.82 14.39
CA GLU A 83 -7.64 11.27 14.33
C GLU A 83 -8.91 12.09 14.02
N HIS A 84 -9.90 11.51 13.33
CA HIS A 84 -11.11 12.21 12.86
C HIS A 84 -12.40 11.72 13.53
N TRP A 85 -12.31 10.72 14.40
CA TRP A 85 -13.45 10.16 15.11
C TRP A 85 -14.04 11.19 16.06
N GLN A 86 -15.22 11.70 15.68
CA GLN A 86 -16.10 12.38 16.62
C GLN A 86 -16.92 11.28 17.31
N ALA A 87 -16.70 11.11 18.61
CA ALA A 87 -17.56 10.22 19.39
C ALA A 87 -19.02 10.69 19.25
N PRO A 88 -19.99 9.77 19.12
CA PRO A 88 -21.40 10.12 19.12
C PRO A 88 -21.81 10.82 20.43
#